data_AF-A0A954SJ77-F1
#
_entry.id   AF-A0A954SJ77-F1
#
_cell.length_a   1.000
_cell.length_b   1.000
_cell.length_c   1.000
_cell.angle_alpha   90.00
_cell.angle_beta   90.00
_cell.angle_gamma   90.00
#
_symmetry.space_group_name_H-M   'P 1'
#
loop_
_entity.id
_entity.type
_entity.pdbx_description
1 polymer ?
#
loop_
_entity_poly.entity_id
_entity_poly.type
_entity_poly.pdbx_seq_one_letter_code
_entity_poly.pdbx_strand_id
1 'polypeptide(L)'
;MDHSYEEIRNVVLDILAGREKTAYEPSQFQHMLLGIGEVLERREGTTKPDRHHRAEPSHADRELFPEVFWDLFRQGVITLGLDDSNREFPFFKVSQFGKRILEDENTYFFHDRTTYTTLIKSNVPHINDITLLYLQEAMQSFKSGCMLAATVMLGVASEHSFLLLLEAAEANGKYGARFASAAKENCGDRPRPSHLTPALPGDRPLPSRAPLSTANRPARGQRLFESLSQLNTVFTSRRAESQSSWRANQVRQNLSRCPATVRRVDCRTQRPR
;
A
#
# COMPACT_ATOMS: atom_id res chain seq x y z
N MET A 1 27.98 -9.04 -8.73
CA MET A 1 27.30 -7.83 -9.23
C MET A 1 26.58 -7.19 -8.05
N ASP A 2 26.15 -5.94 -8.17
CA ASP A 2 25.35 -5.29 -7.12
C ASP A 2 23.87 -5.58 -7.39
N HIS A 3 23.17 -6.14 -6.39
CA HIS A 3 21.76 -6.50 -6.53
C HIS A 3 20.85 -5.39 -6.04
N SER A 4 19.65 -5.31 -6.62
CA SER A 4 18.63 -4.38 -6.17
C SER A 4 17.99 -4.83 -4.84
N TYR A 5 17.40 -3.88 -4.12
CA TYR A 5 16.65 -4.14 -2.88
C TYR A 5 15.59 -5.24 -3.05
N GLU A 6 14.83 -5.19 -4.15
CA GLU A 6 13.75 -6.14 -4.42
C GLU A 6 14.29 -7.54 -4.74
N GLU A 7 15.44 -7.65 -5.42
CA GLU A 7 16.08 -8.94 -5.69
C GLU A 7 16.54 -9.61 -4.40
N ILE A 8 17.24 -8.87 -3.52
CA ILE A 8 17.68 -9.38 -2.21
C ILE A 8 16.46 -9.79 -1.38
N ARG A 9 15.42 -8.95 -1.36
CA ARG A 9 14.18 -9.23 -0.65
C ARG A 9 13.49 -10.50 -1.14
N ASN A 10 13.37 -10.68 -2.45
CA ASN A 10 12.76 -11.87 -3.04
C ASN A 10 13.54 -13.13 -2.67
N VAL A 11 14.88 -13.08 -2.72
CA VAL A 11 15.73 -14.18 -2.26
C VAL A 11 15.50 -14.51 -0.78
N VAL A 12 15.44 -13.49 0.09
CA VAL A 12 15.15 -13.69 1.51
C VAL A 12 13.79 -14.37 1.70
N LEU A 13 12.75 -13.92 1.01
CA LEU A 13 11.42 -14.52 1.08
C LEU A 13 11.42 -15.98 0.58
N ASP A 14 12.17 -16.29 -0.48
CA ASP A 14 12.31 -17.64 -1.00
C ASP A 14 13.02 -18.58 -0.01
N ILE A 15 14.06 -18.09 0.67
CA ILE A 15 14.76 -18.84 1.74
C ILE A 15 13.82 -19.06 2.92
N LEU A 16 13.09 -18.02 3.36
CA LEU A 16 12.14 -18.12 4.47
C LEU A 16 10.96 -19.06 4.17
N ALA A 17 10.50 -19.09 2.92
CA ALA A 17 9.47 -20.01 2.45
C ALA A 17 9.98 -21.46 2.29
N GLY A 18 11.29 -21.69 2.40
CA GLY A 18 11.90 -23.00 2.14
C GLY A 18 11.91 -23.39 0.66
N ARG A 19 11.67 -22.45 -0.26
CA ARG A 19 11.78 -22.67 -1.71
C ARG A 19 13.23 -22.83 -2.14
N GLU A 20 14.13 -22.13 -1.46
CA GLU A 20 15.58 -22.22 -1.66
C GLU A 20 16.25 -22.93 -0.48
N LYS A 21 17.15 -23.86 -0.80
CA LYS A 21 17.96 -24.56 0.22
C LYS A 21 19.29 -23.85 0.42
N THR A 22 19.61 -23.58 1.68
CA THR A 22 20.86 -22.95 2.15
C THR A 22 21.65 -23.93 3.00
N ALA A 23 22.97 -23.72 3.12
CA ALA A 23 23.83 -24.59 3.93
C ALA A 23 23.54 -24.48 5.44
N TYR A 24 23.11 -23.30 5.89
CA TYR A 24 22.76 -23.01 7.27
C TYR A 24 21.26 -22.74 7.41
N GLU A 25 20.69 -23.12 8.55
CA GLU A 25 19.31 -22.80 8.87
C GLU A 25 19.16 -21.27 9.03
N PRO A 26 18.15 -20.64 8.39
CA PRO A 26 17.93 -19.20 8.41
C PRO A 26 17.27 -18.73 9.72
N SER A 27 17.84 -19.10 10.87
CA SER A 27 17.38 -18.73 12.21
C SER A 27 18.21 -17.61 12.87
N GLN A 28 19.32 -17.22 12.23
CA GLN A 28 20.22 -16.18 12.69
C GLN A 28 20.53 -15.19 11.57
N PHE A 29 20.70 -13.91 11.92
CA PHE A 29 20.97 -12.83 10.96
C PHE A 29 22.14 -13.16 10.03
N GLN A 30 23.26 -13.64 10.58
CA GLN A 30 24.44 -13.99 9.81
C GLN A 30 24.22 -15.21 8.90
N HIS A 31 23.48 -16.21 9.36
CA HIS A 31 23.17 -17.39 8.56
C HIS A 31 22.29 -17.05 7.36
N MET A 32 21.33 -16.15 7.56
CA MET A 32 20.51 -15.62 6.47
C MET A 32 21.38 -14.88 5.44
N LEU A 33 22.28 -13.99 5.89
CA LEU A 33 23.17 -13.24 5.00
C LEU A 33 24.03 -14.17 4.11
N LEU A 34 24.54 -15.26 4.68
CA LEU A 34 25.29 -16.27 3.93
C LEU A 34 24.41 -17.04 2.96
N GLY A 35 23.20 -17.42 3.40
CA GLY A 35 22.22 -18.08 2.54
C GLY A 35 21.84 -17.23 1.32
N ILE A 36 21.75 -15.91 1.48
CA ILE A 36 21.53 -14.97 0.36
C ILE A 36 22.69 -15.05 -0.64
N GLY A 37 23.94 -14.98 -0.17
CA GLY A 37 25.11 -15.12 -1.02
C GLY A 37 25.11 -16.43 -1.81
N GLU A 38 24.78 -17.54 -1.15
CA GLU A 38 24.68 -18.87 -1.78
C GLU A 38 23.60 -18.93 -2.87
N VAL A 39 22.42 -18.35 -2.62
CA VAL A 39 21.33 -18.36 -3.59
C VAL A 39 21.63 -17.44 -4.78
N LEU A 40 22.23 -16.28 -4.54
CA LEU A 40 22.61 -15.36 -5.60
C LEU A 40 23.70 -15.95 -6.51
N GLU A 41 24.78 -16.51 -5.95
CA GLU A 41 25.81 -17.20 -6.75
C GLU A 41 25.24 -18.37 -7.57
N ARG A 42 24.25 -19.09 -7.01
CA ARG A 42 23.54 -20.17 -7.72
C ARG A 42 22.71 -19.63 -8.89
N ARG A 43 21.97 -18.54 -8.70
CA ARG A 43 21.13 -17.91 -9.73
C ARG A 43 21.96 -17.28 -10.85
N GLU A 44 23.13 -16.75 -10.53
CA GLU A 44 24.07 -16.19 -11.50
C GLU A 44 24.91 -17.26 -12.22
N GLY A 45 24.86 -18.52 -11.80
CA GLY A 45 25.67 -19.61 -12.38
C GLY A 45 27.17 -19.48 -12.09
N THR A 46 27.56 -18.67 -11.11
CA THR A 46 28.94 -18.42 -10.67
C THR A 46 29.40 -19.40 -9.58
N THR A 47 28.66 -20.49 -9.40
CA THR A 47 28.90 -21.50 -8.35
C THR A 47 30.29 -22.09 -8.52
N LYS A 48 31.20 -21.72 -7.60
CA LYS A 48 32.55 -22.28 -7.58
C LYS A 48 32.49 -23.71 -7.03
N PRO A 49 33.11 -24.71 -7.69
CA PRO A 49 33.08 -26.11 -7.24
C PRO A 49 33.96 -26.40 -6.01
N ASP A 50 34.41 -25.37 -5.29
CA ASP A 50 35.29 -25.52 -4.15
C ASP A 50 34.48 -25.78 -2.86
N ARG A 51 34.80 -26.88 -2.17
CA ARG A 51 34.16 -27.30 -0.91
C ARG A 51 34.45 -26.34 0.25
N HIS A 52 35.42 -25.44 0.10
CA HIS A 52 35.76 -24.42 1.08
C HIS A 52 35.33 -23.01 0.68
N HIS A 53 34.74 -22.82 -0.50
CA HIS A 53 34.21 -21.53 -0.91
C HIS A 53 32.94 -21.23 -0.11
N ARG A 54 33.02 -20.19 0.72
CA ARG A 54 31.84 -19.61 1.36
C ARG A 54 31.32 -18.55 0.40
N ALA A 55 30.12 -18.77 -0.14
CA ALA A 55 29.46 -17.76 -0.94
C ALA A 55 29.20 -16.53 -0.05
N GLU A 56 29.96 -15.46 -0.30
CA GLU A 56 29.80 -14.22 0.43
C GLU A 56 29.09 -13.21 -0.45
N PRO A 57 28.00 -12.58 0.03
CA PRO A 57 27.36 -11.51 -0.71
C PRO A 57 28.34 -10.34 -0.93
N SER A 58 28.12 -9.57 -2.00
CA SER A 58 28.93 -8.39 -2.31
C SER A 58 28.85 -7.36 -1.18
N HIS A 59 29.79 -6.40 -1.15
CA HIS A 59 29.77 -5.35 -0.15
C HIS A 59 28.46 -4.53 -0.19
N ALA A 60 27.97 -4.19 -1.39
CA ALA A 60 26.71 -3.48 -1.56
C ALA A 60 25.52 -4.29 -1.03
N ASP A 61 25.48 -5.60 -1.33
CA ASP A 61 24.40 -6.48 -0.86
C ASP A 61 24.41 -6.64 0.67
N ARG A 62 25.60 -6.64 1.29
CA ARG A 62 25.77 -6.67 2.75
C ARG A 62 25.24 -5.41 3.44
N GLU A 63 25.34 -4.25 2.79
CA GLU A 63 24.80 -3.00 3.31
C GLU A 63 23.28 -2.90 3.13
N LEU A 64 22.75 -3.44 2.02
CA LEU A 64 21.31 -3.44 1.73
C LEU A 64 20.52 -4.47 2.55
N PHE A 65 21.11 -5.63 2.84
CA PHE A 65 20.41 -6.70 3.57
C PHE A 65 19.84 -6.26 4.94
N PRO A 66 20.56 -5.51 5.80
CA PRO A 66 20.00 -4.97 7.03
C PRO A 66 18.70 -4.19 6.81
N GLU A 67 18.59 -3.39 5.74
CA GLU A 67 17.38 -2.61 5.44
C GLU A 67 16.20 -3.54 5.11
N VAL A 68 16.44 -4.54 4.26
CA VAL A 68 15.46 -5.58 3.91
C VAL A 68 15.00 -6.34 5.16
N PHE A 69 15.95 -6.73 6.01
CA PHE A 69 15.68 -7.45 7.25
C PHE A 69 14.79 -6.63 8.18
N TRP A 70 15.13 -5.36 8.40
CA TRP A 70 14.34 -4.48 9.25
C TRP A 70 12.99 -4.12 8.65
N ASP A 71 12.86 -4.07 7.32
CA ASP A 71 11.58 -3.90 6.66
C ASP A 71 10.67 -5.12 6.86
N LEU A 72 11.19 -6.35 6.70
CA LEU A 72 10.45 -7.57 7.02
C LEU A 72 10.01 -7.64 8.49
N PHE A 73 10.85 -7.14 9.40
CA PHE A 73 10.51 -7.03 10.82
C PHE A 73 9.38 -6.02 11.05
N ARG A 74 9.48 -4.82 10.48
CA ARG A 74 8.43 -3.78 10.59
C ARG A 74 7.09 -4.22 9.99
N GLN A 75 7.13 -5.04 8.94
CA GLN A 75 5.95 -5.64 8.32
C GLN A 75 5.37 -6.82 9.12
N GLY A 76 6.07 -7.26 10.17
CA GLY A 76 5.66 -8.37 11.02
C GLY A 76 5.80 -9.74 10.37
N VAL A 77 6.55 -9.86 9.25
CA VAL A 77 6.84 -11.15 8.60
C VAL A 77 7.80 -11.96 9.48
N ILE A 78 8.81 -11.29 10.02
CA ILE A 78 9.77 -11.87 10.97
C ILE A 78 9.64 -11.23 12.35
N THR A 79 10.00 -11.98 13.37
CA THR A 79 10.09 -11.54 14.77
C THR A 79 11.46 -11.88 15.33
N LEU A 80 11.99 -11.01 16.19
CA LEU A 80 13.23 -11.29 16.92
C LEU A 80 13.02 -12.38 17.97
N GLY A 81 14.05 -13.18 18.16
CA GLY A 81 14.06 -14.34 19.06
C GLY A 81 13.50 -15.61 18.41
N LEU A 82 14.17 -16.72 18.67
CA LEU A 82 13.78 -18.05 18.21
C LEU A 82 12.87 -18.72 19.26
N ASP A 83 13.37 -18.87 20.47
CA ASP A 83 12.73 -19.54 21.60
C ASP A 83 13.02 -18.83 22.93
N ASP A 84 12.60 -19.44 24.05
CA ASP A 84 12.82 -18.86 25.38
C ASP A 84 14.29 -18.80 25.80
N SER A 85 15.14 -19.64 25.21
CA SER A 85 16.59 -19.64 25.45
C SER A 85 17.31 -18.62 24.57
N ASN A 86 16.73 -18.25 23.42
CA ASN A 86 17.30 -17.38 22.40
C ASN A 86 16.30 -16.26 22.04
N ARG A 87 15.95 -15.42 23.03
CA ARG A 87 14.93 -14.35 22.88
C ARG A 87 15.42 -13.10 22.17
N GLU A 88 16.73 -12.96 22.01
CA GLU A 88 17.38 -11.71 21.57
C GLU A 88 17.98 -11.84 20.16
N PHE A 89 18.27 -10.70 19.55
CA PHE A 89 19.12 -10.64 18.35
C PHE A 89 20.48 -11.30 18.67
N PRO A 90 21.06 -12.12 17.78
CA PRO A 90 20.87 -12.22 16.33
C PRO A 90 19.81 -13.24 15.87
N PHE A 91 19.12 -13.90 16.81
CA PHE A 91 18.14 -14.92 16.48
C PHE A 91 16.83 -14.29 16.02
N PHE A 92 16.18 -14.92 15.06
CA PHE A 92 14.85 -14.52 14.60
C PHE A 92 14.06 -15.74 14.14
N LYS A 93 12.76 -15.55 14.00
CA LYS A 93 11.86 -16.55 13.42
C LYS A 93 10.81 -15.89 12.55
N VAL A 94 10.24 -16.67 11.65
CA VAL A 94 9.05 -16.29 10.91
C VAL A 94 7.87 -16.22 11.87
N SER A 95 7.15 -15.09 11.87
CA SER A 95 5.97 -14.90 12.71
C SER A 95 4.81 -15.78 12.23
N GLN A 96 3.77 -15.98 13.05
CA GLN A 96 2.55 -16.68 12.58
C GLN A 96 1.89 -15.97 11.38
N PHE A 97 1.97 -14.64 11.35
CA PHE A 97 1.50 -13.85 10.22
C PHE A 97 2.38 -14.06 8.98
N GLY A 98 3.70 -14.06 9.15
CA GLY A 98 4.66 -14.35 8.09
C GLY A 98 4.49 -15.76 7.52
N LYS A 99 4.23 -16.77 8.35
CA LYS A 99 3.97 -18.14 7.86
C LYS A 99 2.78 -18.19 6.92
N ARG A 100 1.67 -17.52 7.29
CA ARG A 100 0.50 -17.40 6.41
C ARG A 100 0.85 -16.69 5.10
N ILE A 101 1.67 -15.64 5.15
CA ILE A 101 2.15 -14.94 3.94
C ILE A 101 2.96 -15.87 3.03
N LEU A 102 3.80 -16.73 3.62
CA LEU A 102 4.69 -17.62 2.87
C LEU A 102 3.97 -18.89 2.36
N GLU A 103 2.94 -19.36 3.08
CA GLU A 103 2.12 -20.53 2.73
C GLU A 103 1.01 -20.20 1.71
N ASP A 104 0.57 -18.94 1.64
CA ASP A 104 -0.51 -18.48 0.77
C ASP A 104 0.08 -17.67 -0.40
N GLU A 105 0.15 -18.27 -1.60
CA GLU A 105 0.73 -17.70 -2.83
C GLU A 105 0.05 -16.40 -3.34
N ASN A 106 -0.89 -15.82 -2.59
CA ASN A 106 -1.60 -14.61 -2.96
C ASN A 106 -1.83 -13.63 -1.80
N THR A 107 -0.93 -13.59 -0.82
CA THR A 107 -0.94 -12.45 0.09
C THR A 107 -0.39 -11.24 -0.65
N TYR A 108 -1.29 -10.39 -1.15
CA TYR A 108 -1.04 -9.15 -1.88
C TYR A 108 -0.09 -8.19 -1.13
N PHE A 109 1.20 -8.50 -1.15
CA PHE A 109 2.23 -7.71 -0.49
C PHE A 109 2.95 -6.89 -1.56
N PHE A 110 2.57 -5.63 -1.66
CA PHE A 110 3.14 -4.71 -2.64
C PHE A 110 4.20 -3.82 -1.99
N HIS A 111 5.45 -4.03 -2.39
CA HIS A 111 6.57 -3.18 -1.99
C HIS A 111 6.76 -2.01 -2.93
N ASP A 112 6.42 -2.19 -4.19
CA ASP A 112 6.60 -1.15 -5.20
C ASP A 112 5.34 -0.95 -6.06
N ARG A 113 5.23 0.27 -6.60
CA ARG A 113 4.24 0.68 -7.59
C ARG A 113 4.34 -0.17 -8.84
N THR A 114 5.54 -0.56 -9.27
CA THR A 114 5.70 -1.39 -10.47
C THR A 114 5.06 -2.76 -10.27
N THR A 115 5.40 -3.47 -9.20
CA THR A 115 4.84 -4.79 -8.87
C THR A 115 3.31 -4.75 -8.73
N TYR A 116 2.79 -3.71 -8.04
CA TYR A 116 1.34 -3.48 -7.92
C TYR A 116 0.67 -3.30 -9.29
N THR A 117 1.28 -2.50 -10.16
CA THR A 117 0.74 -2.20 -11.50
C THR A 117 0.76 -3.42 -12.40
N THR A 118 1.85 -4.17 -12.38
CA THR A 118 2.01 -5.41 -13.17
C THR A 118 0.94 -6.42 -12.76
N LEU A 119 0.68 -6.58 -11.46
CA LEU A 119 -0.36 -7.49 -10.98
C LEU A 119 -1.77 -7.04 -11.36
N ILE A 120 -2.07 -5.74 -11.29
CA ILE A 120 -3.37 -5.24 -11.74
C ILE A 120 -3.54 -5.50 -13.24
N LYS A 121 -2.51 -5.21 -14.04
CA LYS A 121 -2.56 -5.42 -15.49
C LYS A 121 -2.62 -6.89 -15.88
N SER A 122 -2.04 -7.80 -15.09
CA SER A 122 -2.16 -9.24 -15.35
C SER A 122 -3.58 -9.75 -15.11
N ASN A 123 -4.28 -9.21 -14.10
CA ASN A 123 -5.67 -9.57 -13.79
C ASN A 123 -6.68 -8.84 -14.70
N VAL A 124 -6.40 -7.59 -15.06
CA VAL A 124 -7.26 -6.73 -15.90
C VAL A 124 -6.42 -6.08 -17.00
N PRO A 125 -6.22 -6.77 -18.15
CA PRO A 125 -5.34 -6.28 -19.22
C PRO A 125 -5.75 -4.95 -19.85
N HIS A 126 -7.05 -4.64 -19.82
CA HIS A 126 -7.63 -3.44 -20.45
C HIS A 126 -8.11 -2.40 -19.45
N ILE A 127 -7.43 -2.28 -18.30
CA ILE A 127 -7.75 -1.24 -17.32
C ILE A 127 -7.49 0.16 -17.89
N ASN A 128 -8.37 1.11 -17.58
CA ASN A 128 -8.20 2.50 -17.98
C ASN A 128 -7.01 3.15 -17.23
N ASP A 129 -6.19 3.93 -17.94
CA ASP A 129 -4.99 4.56 -17.39
C ASP A 129 -5.28 5.53 -16.22
N ILE A 130 -6.43 6.22 -16.24
CA ILE A 130 -6.84 7.12 -15.16
C ILE A 130 -7.19 6.31 -13.91
N THR A 131 -7.94 5.21 -14.06
CA THR A 131 -8.23 4.28 -12.95
C THR A 131 -6.93 3.74 -12.36
N LEU A 132 -6.01 3.32 -13.22
CA LEU A 132 -4.72 2.78 -12.80
C LEU A 132 -3.88 3.81 -12.03
N LEU A 133 -3.86 5.07 -12.48
CA LEU A 133 -3.16 6.15 -11.79
C LEU A 133 -3.72 6.34 -10.37
N TYR A 134 -5.04 6.42 -10.20
CA TYR A 134 -5.66 6.57 -8.89
C TYR A 134 -5.40 5.38 -7.97
N LEU A 135 -5.38 4.15 -8.51
CA LEU A 135 -5.01 2.96 -7.75
C LEU A 135 -3.55 3.04 -7.25
N GLN A 136 -2.62 3.52 -8.09
CA GLN A 136 -1.22 3.69 -7.69
C GLN A 136 -1.06 4.73 -6.58
N GLU A 137 -1.73 5.88 -6.68
CA GLU A 137 -1.72 6.92 -5.65
C GLU A 137 -2.39 6.45 -4.35
N ALA A 138 -3.46 5.64 -4.46
CA ALA A 138 -4.11 5.02 -3.30
C ALA A 138 -3.16 4.09 -2.55
N MET A 139 -2.42 3.25 -3.27
CA MET A 139 -1.45 2.33 -2.69
C MET A 139 -0.30 3.08 -2.01
N GLN A 140 0.26 4.11 -2.64
CA GLN A 140 1.30 4.93 -2.03
C GLN A 140 0.81 5.65 -0.77
N SER A 141 -0.39 6.21 -0.81
CA SER A 141 -1.03 6.86 0.34
C SER A 141 -1.30 5.88 1.48
N PHE A 142 -1.66 4.64 1.16
CA PHE A 142 -1.84 3.59 2.16
C PHE A 142 -0.51 3.25 2.84
N LYS A 143 0.57 3.09 2.07
CA LYS A 143 1.91 2.79 2.58
C LYS A 143 2.49 3.92 3.44
N SER A 144 2.18 5.17 3.15
CA SER A 144 2.60 6.32 3.98
C SER A 144 1.77 6.51 5.25
N GLY A 145 0.78 5.64 5.52
CA GLY A 145 -0.12 5.73 6.67
C GLY A 145 -1.25 6.76 6.47
N CYS A 146 -1.37 7.36 5.29
CA CYS A 146 -2.43 8.31 4.95
C CYS A 146 -3.72 7.59 4.52
N MET A 147 -4.35 6.86 5.45
CA MET A 147 -5.56 6.05 5.19
C MET A 147 -6.70 6.86 4.56
N LEU A 148 -6.91 8.12 4.96
CA LEU A 148 -7.96 8.97 4.38
C LEU A 148 -7.69 9.32 2.91
N ALA A 149 -6.43 9.61 2.56
CA ALA A 149 -6.08 9.88 1.17
C ALA A 149 -6.23 8.60 0.32
N ALA A 150 -5.82 7.46 0.87
CA ALA A 150 -5.99 6.16 0.21
C ALA A 150 -7.46 5.85 -0.11
N THR A 151 -8.38 6.05 0.85
CA THR A 151 -9.81 5.79 0.62
C THR A 151 -10.43 6.75 -0.39
N VAL A 152 -10.03 8.02 -0.41
CA VAL A 152 -10.49 8.99 -1.41
C VAL A 152 -10.05 8.56 -2.81
N MET A 153 -8.77 8.19 -2.99
CA MET A 153 -8.25 7.76 -4.30
C MET A 153 -8.92 6.48 -4.80
N LEU A 154 -9.20 5.51 -3.91
CA LEU A 154 -10.00 4.33 -4.26
C LEU A 154 -11.44 4.69 -4.66
N GLY A 155 -12.05 5.66 -3.98
CA GLY A 155 -13.38 6.17 -4.31
C GLY A 155 -13.43 6.77 -5.71
N VAL A 156 -12.47 7.65 -6.04
CA VAL A 156 -12.37 8.27 -7.37
C VAL A 156 -12.11 7.23 -8.46
N ALA A 157 -11.23 6.25 -8.22
CA ALA A 157 -10.99 5.15 -9.16
C ALA A 157 -12.27 4.32 -9.42
N SER A 158 -13.06 4.08 -8.37
CA SER A 158 -14.31 3.33 -8.45
C SER A 158 -15.38 4.11 -9.22
N GLU A 159 -15.58 5.40 -8.91
CA GLU A 159 -16.50 6.28 -9.62
C GLU A 159 -16.17 6.33 -11.11
N HIS A 160 -14.90 6.53 -11.46
CA HIS A 160 -14.45 6.55 -12.87
C HIS A 160 -14.74 5.23 -13.58
N SER A 161 -14.50 4.10 -12.93
CA SER A 161 -14.78 2.77 -13.50
C SER A 161 -16.28 2.52 -13.68
N PHE A 162 -17.12 3.03 -12.77
CA PHE A 162 -18.57 3.00 -12.93
C PHE A 162 -19.04 3.86 -14.11
N LEU A 163 -18.47 5.04 -14.29
CA LEU A 163 -18.81 5.89 -15.45
C LEU A 163 -18.50 5.19 -16.77
N LEU A 164 -17.34 4.55 -16.89
CA LEU A 164 -16.99 3.75 -18.08
C LEU A 164 -17.97 2.58 -18.31
N LEU A 165 -18.43 1.95 -17.23
CA LEU A 165 -19.45 0.89 -17.32
C LEU A 165 -20.79 1.44 -17.81
N LEU A 166 -21.22 2.61 -17.34
CA LEU A 166 -22.44 3.28 -17.81
C LEU A 166 -22.34 3.63 -19.29
N GLU A 167 -21.23 4.22 -19.72
CA GLU A 167 -20.98 4.56 -21.14
C GLU A 167 -21.05 3.32 -22.04
N ALA A 168 -20.43 2.21 -21.61
CA ALA A 168 -20.48 0.95 -22.33
C ALA A 168 -21.90 0.33 -22.35
N ALA A 169 -22.67 0.48 -21.27
CA ALA A 169 -24.05 -0.01 -21.18
C ALA A 169 -25.02 0.81 -22.04
N GLU A 170 -24.83 2.12 -22.15
CA GLU A 170 -25.59 3.02 -23.03
C GLU A 170 -25.31 2.73 -24.51
N ALA A 171 -24.04 2.52 -24.86
CA ALA A 171 -23.65 2.15 -26.21
C ALA A 171 -24.21 0.78 -26.64
N ASN A 172 -24.63 -0.05 -25.69
CA ASN A 172 -25.20 -1.36 -25.97
C ASN A 172 -26.71 -1.26 -26.28
N GLY A 173 -27.08 -1.56 -27.53
CA GLY A 173 -28.47 -1.47 -28.01
C GLY A 173 -29.50 -2.31 -27.24
N LYS A 174 -29.07 -3.33 -26.48
CA LYS A 174 -29.97 -4.16 -25.67
C LYS A 174 -30.30 -3.54 -24.30
N TYR A 175 -29.37 -2.80 -23.70
CA TYR A 175 -29.47 -2.33 -22.31
C TYR A 175 -29.56 -0.81 -22.19
N GLY A 176 -29.24 -0.05 -23.24
CA GLY A 176 -29.20 1.41 -23.19
C GLY A 176 -30.50 2.07 -22.71
N ALA A 177 -31.67 1.55 -23.12
CA ALA A 177 -32.97 2.07 -22.67
C ALA A 177 -33.19 1.94 -21.15
N ARG A 178 -32.57 0.94 -20.50
CA ARG A 178 -32.68 0.69 -19.06
C ARG A 178 -31.75 1.59 -18.23
N PHE A 179 -30.63 2.03 -18.81
CA PHE A 179 -29.63 2.85 -18.13
C PHE A 179 -29.71 4.35 -18.47
N ALA A 180 -30.59 4.74 -19.40
CA ALA A 180 -30.78 6.12 -19.81
C ALA A 180 -31.20 7.09 -18.68
N SER A 181 -31.83 6.59 -17.60
CA SER A 181 -32.15 7.42 -16.43
C SER A 181 -30.92 7.73 -15.58
N ALA A 182 -30.06 6.74 -15.35
CA ALA A 182 -28.81 6.90 -14.58
C ALA A 182 -27.81 7.81 -15.31
N ALA A 183 -27.79 7.74 -16.65
CA ALA A 183 -27.05 8.66 -17.51
C ALA A 183 -27.43 10.13 -17.31
N LYS A 184 -28.74 10.39 -17.22
CA LYS A 184 -29.31 11.74 -17.08
C LYS A 184 -29.01 12.36 -15.72
N GLU A 185 -29.03 11.57 -14.66
CA GLU A 185 -28.69 12.04 -13.31
C GLU A 185 -27.21 12.45 -13.19
N ASN A 186 -26.31 11.78 -13.91
CA ASN A 186 -24.90 12.17 -13.99
C ASN A 186 -24.61 13.32 -14.97
N CYS A 187 -25.54 13.64 -15.87
CA CYS A 187 -25.48 14.76 -16.81
C CYS A 187 -25.92 16.11 -16.21
N GLY A 188 -25.87 16.24 -14.88
CA GLY A 188 -25.75 17.54 -14.21
C GLY A 188 -24.42 18.21 -14.54
N ASP A 189 -24.35 18.87 -15.70
CA ASP A 189 -23.46 20.00 -16.01
C ASP A 189 -21.92 19.75 -15.98
N ARG A 190 -21.44 18.53 -16.24
CA ARG A 190 -20.00 18.32 -16.54
C ARG A 190 -19.75 18.19 -18.05
N PRO A 191 -18.88 19.02 -18.65
CA PRO A 191 -18.56 18.92 -20.07
C PRO A 191 -17.83 17.60 -20.36
N ARG A 192 -18.31 16.86 -21.37
CA ARG A 192 -17.67 15.64 -21.88
C ARG A 192 -16.27 15.98 -22.39
N PRO A 193 -15.18 15.37 -21.90
CA PRO A 193 -13.85 15.61 -22.45
C PRO A 193 -13.71 14.88 -23.80
N SER A 194 -14.07 15.54 -24.89
CA SER A 194 -13.99 15.01 -26.26
C SER A 194 -12.60 15.02 -26.89
N HIS A 195 -11.52 15.27 -26.11
CA HIS A 195 -10.18 15.48 -26.68
C HIS A 195 -9.06 14.88 -25.81
N LEU A 196 -8.92 13.57 -25.78
CA LEU A 196 -7.66 12.90 -25.44
C LEU A 196 -7.45 11.69 -26.36
N THR A 197 -7.30 11.95 -27.65
CA THR A 197 -6.64 11.01 -28.56
C THR A 197 -5.12 11.20 -28.36
N PRO A 198 -4.32 10.15 -28.09
CA PRO A 198 -2.88 10.30 -28.02
C PRO A 198 -2.34 10.54 -29.44
N ALA A 199 -1.84 11.74 -29.70
CA ALA A 199 -1.08 12.01 -30.91
C ALA A 199 0.27 11.27 -30.81
N LEU A 200 0.50 10.32 -31.71
CA LEU A 200 1.80 9.70 -31.94
C LEU A 200 2.80 10.77 -32.43
N PRO A 201 4.08 10.71 -32.02
CA PRO A 201 5.07 11.72 -32.38
C PRO A 201 5.62 11.44 -33.79
N GLY A 202 5.32 12.33 -34.74
CA GLY A 202 5.88 12.29 -36.08
C GLY A 202 5.56 13.57 -36.83
N ASP A 203 6.61 14.31 -37.17
CA ASP A 203 6.67 15.41 -38.13
C ASP A 203 5.92 16.71 -37.82
N ARG A 204 6.67 17.69 -37.30
CA ARG A 204 6.65 19.08 -37.83
C ARG A 204 7.92 19.86 -37.45
N PRO A 205 8.38 20.78 -38.33
CA PRO A 205 9.72 21.34 -38.31
C PRO A 205 9.86 22.50 -37.30
N LEU A 206 11.10 22.68 -36.80
CA LEU A 206 11.48 23.73 -35.86
C LEU A 206 11.37 25.13 -36.50
N PRO A 207 10.71 26.10 -35.84
CA PRO A 207 10.94 27.51 -36.12
C PRO A 207 12.01 28.10 -35.19
N SER A 208 12.76 29.03 -35.76
CA SER A 208 13.94 29.73 -35.26
C SER A 208 13.74 30.54 -33.98
N ARG A 209 14.81 30.61 -33.18
CA ARG A 209 15.03 31.43 -31.98
C ARG A 209 14.82 32.95 -32.21
N ALA A 210 14.07 33.61 -31.32
CA ALA A 210 14.33 34.94 -30.72
C ALA A 210 13.30 35.20 -29.57
N PRO A 211 13.46 36.21 -28.68
CA PRO A 211 13.80 35.99 -27.27
C PRO A 211 12.66 36.22 -26.26
N LEU A 212 12.94 35.78 -25.03
CA LEU A 212 12.10 35.83 -23.82
C LEU A 212 11.45 37.20 -23.56
N SER A 213 10.13 37.19 -23.43
CA SER A 213 9.35 38.24 -22.80
C SER A 213 8.57 37.65 -21.62
N THR A 214 8.87 38.14 -20.42
CA THR A 214 8.20 37.88 -19.17
C THR A 214 6.82 38.55 -19.15
N ALA A 215 5.74 37.77 -19.18
CA ALA A 215 4.41 38.25 -18.82
C ALA A 215 3.49 37.09 -18.37
N ASN A 216 3.27 37.03 -17.05
CA ASN A 216 2.00 36.78 -16.36
C ASN A 216 1.04 35.70 -16.92
N ARG A 217 0.99 34.53 -16.25
CA ARG A 217 -0.19 33.65 -16.21
C ARG A 217 -0.28 32.92 -14.86
N PRO A 218 -1.32 33.16 -14.05
CA PRO A 218 -1.84 32.16 -13.12
C PRO A 218 -3.14 31.54 -13.66
N ALA A 219 -3.64 30.52 -12.94
CA ALA A 219 -4.97 29.91 -13.06
C ALA A 219 -5.18 28.77 -14.07
N ARG A 220 -4.71 27.57 -13.71
CA ARG A 220 -5.44 26.31 -14.00
C ARG A 220 -5.30 25.24 -12.90
N GLY A 221 -4.21 25.25 -12.13
CA GLY A 221 -3.99 24.31 -11.02
C GLY A 221 -4.69 24.64 -9.69
N GLN A 222 -5.15 25.88 -9.47
CA GLN A 222 -5.71 26.30 -8.17
C GLN A 222 -7.17 25.89 -7.93
N ARG A 223 -7.98 25.72 -8.98
CA ARG A 223 -9.42 25.40 -8.80
C ARG A 223 -9.70 23.97 -8.33
N LEU A 224 -8.82 23.02 -8.68
CA LEU A 224 -8.92 21.64 -8.16
C LEU A 224 -8.52 21.56 -6.68
N PHE A 225 -7.58 22.39 -6.24
CA PHE A 225 -7.16 22.44 -4.84
C PHE A 225 -8.20 23.12 -3.93
N GLU A 226 -8.90 24.14 -4.43
CA GLU A 226 -9.98 24.81 -3.68
C GLU A 226 -11.22 23.91 -3.52
N SER A 227 -11.56 23.11 -4.54
CA SER A 227 -12.71 22.20 -4.45
C SER A 227 -12.45 21.04 -3.47
N LEU A 228 -11.21 20.53 -3.40
CA LEU A 228 -10.80 19.54 -2.40
C LEU A 228 -10.71 20.12 -0.98
N SER A 229 -10.31 21.39 -0.83
CA SER A 229 -10.34 22.12 0.45
C SER A 229 -11.77 22.31 0.99
N GLN A 230 -12.73 22.64 0.12
CA GLN A 230 -14.13 22.81 0.50
C GLN A 230 -14.76 21.47 0.94
N LEU A 231 -14.46 20.37 0.26
CA LEU A 231 -14.90 19.03 0.68
C LEU A 231 -14.29 18.59 2.01
N ASN A 232 -13.01 18.92 2.27
CA ASN A 232 -12.35 18.60 3.54
C ASN A 232 -12.95 19.40 4.73
N THR A 233 -13.41 20.62 4.48
CA THR A 233 -14.08 21.45 5.52
C THR A 233 -15.46 20.91 5.87
N VAL A 234 -16.23 20.42 4.89
CA VAL A 234 -17.54 19.79 5.14
C VAL A 234 -17.38 18.43 5.83
N PHE A 235 -16.34 17.66 5.49
CA PHE A 235 -16.06 16.37 6.14
C PHE A 235 -15.56 16.50 7.58
N THR A 236 -14.75 17.51 7.90
CA THR A 236 -14.28 17.75 9.28
C THR A 236 -15.42 18.18 10.20
N SER A 237 -16.38 18.96 9.70
CA SER A 237 -17.59 19.35 10.45
C SER A 237 -18.48 18.14 10.79
N ARG A 238 -18.75 17.23 9.83
CA ARG A 238 -19.53 16.00 10.10
C ARG A 238 -18.79 14.98 10.96
N ARG A 239 -17.45 14.99 10.98
CA ARG A 239 -16.63 14.13 11.85
C ARG A 239 -16.70 14.55 13.31
N ALA A 240 -16.81 15.85 13.60
CA ALA A 240 -17.00 16.35 14.96
C ALA A 240 -18.36 15.91 15.55
N GLU A 241 -19.42 15.91 14.74
CA GLU A 241 -20.75 15.42 15.12
C GLU A 241 -20.80 13.90 15.29
N SER A 242 -20.09 13.15 14.44
CA SER A 242 -20.03 11.69 14.57
C SER A 242 -19.20 11.24 15.79
N GLN A 243 -18.10 11.93 16.14
CA GLN A 243 -17.29 11.59 17.31
C GLN A 243 -17.97 11.95 18.64
N SER A 244 -18.74 13.05 18.69
CA SER A 244 -19.52 13.40 19.88
C SER A 244 -20.66 12.40 20.10
N SER A 245 -21.33 11.97 19.03
CA SER A 245 -22.34 10.90 19.07
C SER A 245 -21.76 9.56 19.52
N TRP A 246 -20.57 9.18 19.04
CA TRP A 246 -19.90 7.94 19.45
C TRP A 246 -19.47 7.96 20.92
N ARG A 247 -18.89 9.08 21.40
CA ARG A 247 -18.52 9.24 22.81
C ARG A 247 -19.74 9.22 23.74
N ALA A 248 -20.85 9.84 23.34
CA ALA A 248 -22.10 9.80 24.11
C ALA A 248 -22.69 8.38 24.22
N ASN A 249 -22.58 7.58 23.16
CA ASN A 249 -23.06 6.20 23.16
C ASN A 249 -22.16 5.28 24.01
N GLN A 250 -20.84 5.51 24.00
CA GLN A 250 -19.88 4.73 24.77
C GLN A 250 -20.00 4.98 26.29
N VAL A 251 -20.34 6.22 26.71
CA VAL A 251 -20.63 6.54 28.12
C VAL A 251 -21.94 5.86 28.59
N ARG A 252 -22.98 5.79 27.75
CA ARG A 252 -24.23 5.06 28.09
C ARG A 252 -24.03 3.54 28.18
N GLN A 253 -23.20 2.97 27.32
CA GLN A 253 -22.90 1.53 27.37
C GLN A 253 -22.03 1.14 28.58
N ASN A 254 -21.18 2.04 29.07
CA ASN A 254 -20.40 1.80 30.28
C ASN A 254 -21.24 1.95 31.57
N LEU A 255 -22.22 2.86 31.61
CA LEU A 255 -23.14 3.00 32.74
C LEU A 255 -24.13 1.82 32.88
N SER A 256 -24.43 1.12 31.78
CA SER A 256 -25.30 -0.07 31.78
C SER A 256 -24.56 -1.38 32.09
N ARG A 257 -23.23 -1.36 32.19
CA ARG A 257 -22.38 -2.50 32.55
C ARG A 257 -21.85 -2.47 33.98
N CYS A 258 -22.33 -1.57 34.83
CA CYS A 258 -22.05 -1.63 36.27
C CYS A 258 -22.89 -2.73 36.92
N PRO A 259 -22.29 -3.80 37.48
CA PRO A 259 -23.03 -4.78 38.26
C PRO A 259 -23.63 -4.11 39.51
N ALA A 260 -24.89 -4.42 39.80
CA ALA A 260 -25.67 -3.90 40.93
C ALA A 260 -25.22 -4.43 42.30
N THR A 261 -23.91 -4.58 42.52
CA THR A 261 -23.34 -5.28 43.68
C THR A 261 -22.21 -4.52 44.36
N VAL A 262 -22.35 -3.21 44.54
CA VAL A 262 -21.70 -2.49 45.67
C VAL A 262 -22.63 -1.35 46.10
N ARG A 263 -23.71 -1.70 46.81
CA ARG A 263 -24.44 -0.77 47.69
C ARG A 263 -24.17 -1.19 49.13
N ARG A 264 -23.89 -0.18 49.96
CA ARG A 264 -23.61 -0.20 51.41
C ARG A 264 -22.14 -0.37 51.80
N VAL A 265 -21.42 0.76 51.78
CA VAL A 265 -20.54 1.08 52.91
C VAL A 265 -21.28 2.15 53.71
N ASP A 266 -21.67 1.77 54.92
CA ASP A 266 -22.31 2.64 55.91
C ASP A 266 -21.35 3.73 56.35
N CYS A 267 -21.55 4.97 55.89
CA CYS A 267 -21.03 6.14 56.57
C CYS A 267 -21.94 6.48 57.75
N ARG A 268 -21.74 5.78 58.88
CA ARG A 268 -22.26 6.20 60.19
C ARG A 268 -21.10 6.42 61.17
N THR A 269 -20.98 7.69 61.56
CA THR A 269 -20.50 8.16 62.87
C THR A 269 -19.08 7.81 63.31
N GLN A 270 -18.16 8.77 63.14
CA GLN A 270 -17.16 9.08 64.17
C GLN A 270 -17.22 10.58 64.48
N ARG A 271 -17.64 10.89 65.72
CA ARG A 271 -17.54 12.21 66.35
C ARG A 271 -16.11 12.42 66.85
N PRO A 272 -15.62 13.65 66.92
CA PRO A 272 -14.31 13.96 67.50
C PRO A 272 -14.41 14.04 69.03
N ARG A 273 -13.41 13.48 69.71
CA ARG A 273 -12.89 13.91 71.00
C ARG A 273 -11.38 13.74 70.98
#